data_AF-A0A952SK85-F1
#
_entry.id   AF-A0A952SK85-F1
#
_cell.length_a   1.000
_cell.length_b   1.000
_cell.length_c   1.000
_cell.angle_alpha   90.00
_cell.angle_beta   90.00
_cell.angle_gamma   90.00
#
_symmetry.space_group_name_H-M   'P 1'
#
loop_
_entity.id
_entity.type
_entity.pdbx_description
1 polymer ?
#
loop_
_entity_poly.entity_id
_entity_poly.type
_entity_poly.pdbx_seq_one_letter_code
_entity_poly.pdbx_strand_id
1 'polypeptide(L)'
;MLSLTTRFAVRLFAAVFCLLACLALCGCMDRAHLADVRESALIAREQLALEAERLAAIAADPAQPPAVRHAGATAAADLQSSIASIDAGIEQFNRIFLDDQSPEGMIQTLSQTALPFLPAPLQAPALLLTATGLALARAAQLKKAAGSIAQGIAKAAQKDEEFRSVFARHADTFRSVQTPAAKRIVDEKVRSQFMLRLPL
;
A
#
# COMPACT_ATOMS: atom_id res chain seq x y z
N MET A 1 16.64 24.52 -31.33
CA MET A 1 15.22 24.70 -30.98
C MET A 1 14.62 23.32 -30.73
N LEU A 2 14.34 22.96 -29.47
CA LEU A 2 13.65 21.71 -29.15
C LEU A 2 12.20 21.79 -29.63
N SER A 3 11.71 20.74 -30.30
CA SER A 3 10.35 20.66 -30.84
C SER A 3 9.32 20.86 -29.72
N LEU A 4 8.14 21.38 -30.08
CA LEU A 4 7.05 21.60 -29.12
C LEU A 4 6.69 20.31 -28.35
N THR A 5 6.84 19.17 -29.02
CA THR A 5 6.61 17.83 -28.47
C THR A 5 7.60 17.43 -27.38
N THR A 6 8.88 17.78 -27.50
CA THR A 6 9.89 17.47 -26.45
C THR A 6 9.67 18.31 -25.20
N ARG A 7 9.24 19.57 -25.35
CA ARG A 7 8.93 20.44 -24.20
C ARG A 7 7.70 19.97 -23.44
N PHE A 8 6.69 19.46 -24.15
CA PHE A 8 5.49 18.88 -23.53
C PHE A 8 5.82 17.59 -22.77
N ALA A 9 6.62 16.70 -23.36
CA ALA A 9 7.04 15.45 -22.74
C ALA A 9 7.84 15.67 -21.45
N VAL A 10 8.78 16.62 -21.43
CA VAL A 10 9.58 16.94 -20.23
C VAL A 10 8.70 17.50 -19.11
N ARG A 11 7.73 18.36 -19.44
CA ARG A 11 6.81 18.93 -18.43
C ARG A 11 5.87 17.87 -17.86
N LEU A 12 5.35 16.98 -18.71
CA LEU A 12 4.52 15.86 -18.26
C LEU A 12 5.32 14.93 -17.35
N PHE A 13 6.56 14.59 -17.73
CA PHE A 13 7.44 13.75 -16.92
C PHE A 13 7.76 14.38 -15.57
N ALA A 14 8.08 15.68 -15.55
CA ALA A 14 8.33 16.39 -14.29
C ALA A 14 7.08 16.45 -13.40
N ALA A 15 5.88 16.65 -13.97
CA ALA A 15 4.64 16.64 -13.22
C ALA A 15 4.30 15.25 -12.65
N VAL A 16 4.48 14.19 -13.44
CA VAL A 16 4.28 12.80 -13.01
C VAL A 16 5.31 12.40 -11.95
N PHE A 17 6.57 12.79 -12.12
CA PHE A 17 7.62 12.57 -11.12
C PHE A 17 7.32 13.31 -9.81
N CYS A 18 6.88 14.56 -9.90
CA CYS A 18 6.49 15.35 -8.73
C CYS A 18 5.27 14.75 -8.04
N LEU A 19 4.27 14.26 -8.79
CA LEU A 19 3.11 13.55 -8.26
C LEU A 19 3.52 12.24 -7.58
N LEU A 20 4.40 11.44 -8.20
CA LEU A 20 4.94 10.20 -7.61
C LEU A 20 5.78 10.48 -6.37
N ALA A 21 6.57 11.55 -6.37
CA ALA A 21 7.32 12.00 -5.20
C ALA A 21 6.38 12.47 -4.09
N CYS A 22 5.34 13.23 -4.42
CA CYS A 22 4.29 13.63 -3.48
C CYS A 22 3.50 12.43 -2.95
N LEU A 23 3.20 11.41 -3.77
CA LEU A 23 2.55 10.17 -3.36
C LEU A 23 3.47 9.31 -2.48
N ALA A 24 4.77 9.26 -2.78
CA ALA A 24 5.77 8.59 -1.95
C ALA A 24 5.97 9.32 -0.60
N LEU A 25 5.85 10.65 -0.59
CA LEU A 25 5.87 11.48 0.62
C LEU A 25 4.54 11.39 1.40
N CYS A 26 3.42 11.24 0.70
CA CYS A 26 2.10 10.89 1.25
C CYS A 26 1.96 9.39 1.54
N GLY A 27 3.05 8.61 1.43
CA GLY A 27 3.16 7.17 1.77
C GLY A 27 2.95 6.85 3.25
N CYS A 28 2.25 7.73 3.96
CA CYS A 28 1.82 7.64 5.34
C CYS A 28 0.42 7.05 5.49
N MET A 29 -0.11 6.29 4.51
CA MET A 29 -1.17 5.34 4.87
C MET A 29 -0.52 4.22 5.67
N ASP A 30 -0.75 4.28 6.99
CA ASP A 30 -0.37 3.21 7.90
C ASP A 30 -0.99 1.90 7.41
N ARG A 31 -0.27 0.77 7.59
CA ARG A 31 -0.84 -0.55 7.31
C ARG A 31 -2.12 -0.78 8.12
N ALA A 32 -2.21 -0.15 9.29
CA ALA A 32 -3.43 -0.09 10.10
C ALA A 32 -4.61 0.55 9.34
N HIS A 33 -4.38 1.66 8.62
CA HIS A 33 -5.44 2.33 7.89
C HIS A 33 -5.90 1.54 6.66
N LEU A 34 -4.97 0.82 6.01
CA LEU A 34 -5.31 -0.06 4.90
C LEU A 34 -6.06 -1.32 5.37
N ALA A 35 -5.72 -1.85 6.55
CA ALA A 35 -6.49 -2.92 7.18
C ALA A 35 -7.91 -2.45 7.54
N ASP A 36 -8.05 -1.23 8.07
CA ASP A 36 -9.33 -0.60 8.42
C ASP A 36 -10.22 -0.36 7.19
N VAL A 37 -9.63 0.06 6.05
CA VAL A 37 -10.33 0.18 4.76
C VAL A 37 -10.81 -1.20 4.27
N ARG A 38 -9.98 -2.24 4.39
CA ARG A 38 -10.39 -3.61 4.03
C ARG A 38 -11.53 -4.11 4.91
N GLU A 39 -11.45 -3.88 6.21
CA GLU A 39 -12.49 -4.26 7.16
C GLU A 39 -13.80 -3.52 6.87
N SER A 40 -13.73 -2.21 6.61
CA SER A 40 -14.87 -1.40 6.18
C SER A 40 -15.50 -1.92 4.88
N ALA A 41 -14.69 -2.35 3.91
CA ALA A 41 -15.18 -2.92 2.66
C ALA A 41 -15.87 -4.29 2.87
N LEU A 42 -15.36 -5.13 3.78
CA LEU A 42 -16.01 -6.39 4.15
C LEU A 42 -17.36 -6.16 4.84
N ILE A 43 -17.44 -5.19 5.76
CA ILE A 43 -18.69 -4.81 6.42
C ILE A 43 -19.70 -4.29 5.39
N ALA A 44 -19.28 -3.42 4.48
CA ALA A 44 -20.14 -2.89 3.42
C ALA A 44 -20.66 -4.01 2.50
N ARG A 45 -19.78 -4.95 2.11
CA ARG A 45 -20.16 -6.14 1.33
C ARG A 45 -21.23 -6.96 2.03
N GLU A 46 -21.08 -7.21 3.33
CA GLU A 46 -22.04 -7.99 4.12
C GLU A 46 -23.39 -7.29 4.24
N GLN A 47 -23.40 -5.97 4.47
CA GLN A 47 -24.63 -5.17 4.49
C GLN A 47 -25.38 -5.19 3.16
N LEU A 48 -24.65 -5.05 2.04
CA LEU A 48 -25.26 -5.13 0.70
C LEU A 48 -25.78 -6.53 0.40
N ALA A 49 -25.10 -7.59 0.85
CA ALA A 49 -25.55 -8.96 0.68
C ALA A 49 -26.88 -9.23 1.41
N LEU A 50 -27.00 -8.77 2.66
CA LEU A 50 -28.24 -8.87 3.43
C LEU A 50 -29.40 -8.14 2.76
N GLU A 51 -29.17 -6.93 2.24
CA GLU A 51 -30.23 -6.18 1.56
C GLU A 51 -30.59 -6.81 0.21
N ALA A 52 -29.62 -7.35 -0.54
CA ALA A 52 -29.89 -8.10 -1.76
C ALA A 52 -30.73 -9.35 -1.51
N GLU A 53 -30.46 -10.10 -0.44
CA GLU A 53 -31.26 -11.25 -0.03
C GLU A 53 -32.68 -10.85 0.37
N ARG A 54 -32.82 -9.77 1.13
CA ARG A 54 -34.13 -9.22 1.50
C ARG A 54 -34.96 -8.85 0.28
N LEU A 55 -34.37 -8.14 -0.69
CA LEU A 55 -35.05 -7.76 -1.93
C LEU A 55 -35.39 -8.97 -2.81
N ALA A 56 -34.51 -9.97 -2.85
CA ALA A 56 -34.78 -11.23 -3.53
C ALA A 56 -35.95 -12.00 -2.89
N ALA A 57 -36.07 -11.98 -1.55
CA ALA A 57 -37.21 -12.57 -0.85
C ALA A 57 -38.53 -11.86 -1.18
N ILE A 58 -38.52 -10.52 -1.27
CA ILE A 58 -39.70 -9.73 -1.71
C ILE A 58 -40.08 -10.07 -3.15
N ALA A 59 -39.10 -10.27 -4.04
CA ALA A 59 -39.33 -10.65 -5.43
C ALA A 59 -39.93 -12.06 -5.57
N ALA A 60 -39.57 -12.97 -4.66
CA ALA A 60 -40.04 -14.35 -4.62
C ALA A 60 -41.43 -14.52 -3.98
N ASP A 61 -41.87 -13.58 -3.16
CA ASP A 61 -43.17 -13.65 -2.48
C ASP A 61 -44.34 -13.45 -3.46
N PRO A 62 -45.17 -14.50 -3.73
CA PRO A 62 -46.28 -14.40 -4.66
C PRO A 62 -47.42 -13.52 -4.13
N ALA A 63 -47.46 -13.21 -2.82
CA ALA A 63 -48.45 -12.30 -2.25
C ALA A 63 -48.19 -10.83 -2.61
N GLN A 64 -46.98 -10.50 -3.08
CA GLN A 64 -46.62 -9.15 -3.49
C GLN A 64 -47.15 -8.81 -4.89
N PRO A 65 -47.54 -7.54 -5.14
CA PRO A 65 -47.93 -7.09 -6.47
C PRO A 65 -46.83 -7.35 -7.51
N PRO A 66 -47.17 -7.71 -8.77
CA PRO A 66 -46.18 -8.04 -9.80
C PRO A 66 -45.19 -6.90 -10.07
N ALA A 67 -45.62 -5.64 -9.99
CA ALA A 67 -44.74 -4.48 -10.12
C ALA A 67 -43.69 -4.40 -9.01
N VAL A 68 -44.07 -4.70 -7.76
CA VAL A 68 -43.18 -4.70 -6.59
C VAL A 68 -42.17 -5.84 -6.71
N ARG A 69 -42.62 -7.02 -7.16
CA ARG A 69 -41.73 -8.17 -7.38
C ARG A 69 -40.69 -7.91 -8.46
N HIS A 70 -41.09 -7.30 -9.58
CA HIS A 70 -40.16 -6.93 -10.64
C HIS A 70 -39.15 -5.88 -10.17
N ALA A 71 -39.60 -4.84 -9.47
CA ALA A 71 -38.71 -3.82 -8.91
C ALA A 71 -37.71 -4.43 -7.90
N GLY A 72 -38.18 -5.34 -7.03
CA GLY A 72 -37.32 -6.07 -6.09
C GLY A 72 -36.27 -6.94 -6.79
N ALA A 73 -36.64 -7.63 -7.87
CA ALA A 73 -35.72 -8.46 -8.64
C ALA A 73 -34.63 -7.63 -9.33
N THR A 74 -34.99 -6.50 -9.93
CA THR A 74 -34.00 -5.59 -10.57
C THR A 74 -33.06 -4.98 -9.54
N ALA A 75 -33.60 -4.47 -8.42
CA ALA A 75 -32.78 -3.88 -7.37
C ALA A 75 -31.84 -4.91 -6.72
N ALA A 76 -32.28 -6.16 -6.53
CA ALA A 76 -31.42 -7.25 -6.06
C ALA A 76 -30.28 -7.54 -7.04
N ALA A 77 -30.54 -7.54 -8.35
CA ALA A 77 -29.51 -7.75 -9.37
C ALA A 77 -28.47 -6.61 -9.39
N ASP A 78 -28.91 -5.35 -9.24
CA ASP A 78 -28.01 -4.20 -9.17
C ASP A 78 -27.10 -4.26 -7.92
N LEU A 79 -27.65 -4.68 -6.79
CA LEU A 79 -26.86 -4.90 -5.56
C LEU A 79 -25.86 -6.05 -5.72
N GLN A 80 -26.24 -7.15 -6.38
CA GLN A 80 -25.31 -8.25 -6.68
C GLN A 80 -24.15 -7.80 -7.58
N SER A 81 -24.41 -6.94 -8.57
CA SER A 81 -23.36 -6.33 -9.38
C SER A 81 -22.39 -5.48 -8.54
N SER A 82 -22.94 -4.69 -7.60
CA SER A 82 -22.14 -3.87 -6.68
C SER A 82 -21.28 -4.73 -5.73
N ILE A 83 -21.82 -5.83 -5.22
CA ILE A 83 -21.08 -6.81 -4.39
C ILE A 83 -19.92 -7.41 -5.20
N ALA A 84 -20.16 -7.82 -6.44
CA ALA A 84 -19.10 -8.37 -7.30
C ALA A 84 -17.97 -7.37 -7.56
N SER A 85 -18.30 -6.08 -7.71
CA SER A 85 -17.31 -5.00 -7.81
C SER A 85 -16.47 -4.88 -6.52
N ILE A 86 -17.09 -4.97 -5.35
CA ILE A 86 -16.40 -4.89 -4.06
C ILE A 86 -15.49 -6.12 -3.86
N ASP A 87 -15.98 -7.31 -4.21
CA ASP A 87 -15.22 -8.56 -4.11
C ASP A 87 -13.96 -8.51 -5.01
N ALA A 88 -14.07 -8.01 -6.24
CA ALA A 88 -12.92 -7.80 -7.12
C ALA A 88 -11.90 -6.80 -6.52
N GLY A 89 -12.39 -5.73 -5.89
CA GLY A 89 -11.54 -4.75 -5.21
C GLY A 89 -10.81 -5.34 -4.00
N ILE A 90 -11.49 -6.13 -3.17
CA ILE A 90 -10.89 -6.84 -2.03
C ILE A 90 -9.87 -7.87 -2.51
N GLU A 91 -10.15 -8.58 -3.61
CA GLU A 91 -9.21 -9.55 -4.16
C GLU A 91 -7.95 -8.86 -4.70
N GLN A 92 -8.09 -7.75 -5.42
CA GLN A 92 -6.96 -6.95 -5.87
C GLN A 92 -6.14 -6.39 -4.69
N PHE A 93 -6.82 -5.92 -3.64
CA PHE A 93 -6.17 -5.51 -2.40
C PHE A 93 -5.37 -6.68 -1.78
N ASN A 94 -5.98 -7.86 -1.68
CA ASN A 94 -5.32 -9.06 -1.17
C ASN A 94 -4.12 -9.47 -2.03
N ARG A 95 -4.18 -9.38 -3.36
CA ARG A 95 -3.03 -9.66 -4.24
C ARG A 95 -1.89 -8.66 -4.05
N ILE A 96 -2.18 -7.41 -3.69
CA ILE A 96 -1.14 -6.40 -3.44
C ILE A 96 -0.52 -6.58 -2.03
N PHE A 97 -1.28 -7.12 -1.07
CA PHE A 97 -0.89 -7.19 0.34
C PHE A 97 -0.41 -8.57 0.83
N LEU A 98 -1.02 -9.65 0.35
CA LEU A 98 -0.74 -11.03 0.76
C LEU A 98 0.21 -11.72 -0.19
N ASP A 99 0.13 -11.40 -1.48
CA ASP A 99 1.13 -11.81 -2.44
C ASP A 99 2.34 -10.91 -2.18
N ASP A 100 3.39 -11.49 -1.61
CA ASP A 100 4.73 -10.91 -1.50
C ASP A 100 5.29 -10.76 -2.91
N GLN A 101 4.64 -9.95 -3.75
CA GLN A 101 5.01 -9.81 -5.15
C GLN A 101 6.42 -9.30 -5.17
N SER A 102 7.32 -10.18 -5.59
CA SER A 102 8.67 -9.78 -5.90
C SER A 102 8.58 -8.62 -6.87
N PRO A 103 9.52 -7.67 -6.81
CA PRO A 103 9.56 -6.55 -7.73
C PRO A 103 9.40 -6.93 -9.19
N GLU A 104 9.89 -8.11 -9.56
CA GLU A 104 9.72 -8.64 -10.90
C GLU A 104 8.26 -8.90 -11.26
N GLY A 105 7.44 -9.46 -10.36
CA GLY A 105 6.03 -9.78 -10.63
C GLY A 105 5.17 -8.54 -10.89
N MET A 106 5.38 -7.47 -10.13
CA MET A 106 4.64 -6.22 -10.33
C MET A 106 5.10 -5.48 -11.60
N ILE A 107 6.41 -5.47 -11.88
CA ILE A 107 6.96 -4.93 -13.14
C ILE A 107 6.46 -5.72 -14.35
N GLN A 108 6.40 -7.06 -14.23
CA GLN A 108 5.92 -7.95 -15.29
C GLN A 108 4.41 -7.80 -15.54
N THR A 109 3.62 -7.64 -14.48
CA THR A 109 2.18 -7.39 -14.60
C THR A 109 1.93 -6.04 -15.29
N LEU A 110 2.65 -4.98 -14.89
CA LEU A 110 2.55 -3.67 -15.52
C LEU A 110 3.06 -3.67 -16.97
N SER A 111 4.14 -4.40 -17.26
CA SER A 111 4.68 -4.51 -18.61
C SER A 111 3.72 -5.21 -19.58
N GLN A 112 2.94 -6.17 -19.07
CA GLN A 112 1.98 -6.93 -19.88
C GLN A 112 0.61 -6.26 -20.01
N THR A 113 0.14 -5.57 -18.95
CA THR A 113 -1.24 -5.06 -18.91
C THR A 113 -1.38 -3.59 -19.26
N ALA A 114 -0.41 -2.74 -18.90
CA ALA A 114 -0.54 -1.28 -19.05
C ALA A 114 0.40 -0.69 -20.11
N LEU A 115 1.62 -1.22 -20.24
CA LEU A 115 2.61 -0.74 -21.19
C LEU A 115 2.18 -0.75 -22.67
N PRO A 116 1.42 -1.75 -23.18
CA PRO A 116 1.02 -1.81 -24.58
C PRO A 116 0.11 -0.65 -25.01
N PHE A 117 -0.60 -0.04 -24.05
CA PHE A 117 -1.50 1.09 -24.29
C PHE A 117 -0.78 2.45 -24.24
N LEU A 118 0.50 2.46 -23.84
CA LEU A 118 1.34 3.65 -23.86
C LEU A 118 2.07 3.77 -25.20
N PRO A 119 2.16 4.98 -25.78
CA PRO A 119 2.93 5.18 -27.00
C PRO A 119 4.41 4.87 -26.75
N ALA A 120 5.08 4.27 -27.74
CA ALA A 120 6.47 3.80 -27.67
C ALA A 120 7.47 4.73 -26.94
N PRO A 121 7.48 6.07 -27.13
CA PRO A 121 8.43 6.94 -26.41
C PRO A 121 8.20 7.01 -24.89
N LEU A 122 7.03 6.62 -24.38
CA LEU A 122 6.68 6.70 -22.96
C LEU A 122 6.81 5.36 -22.22
N GLN A 123 6.96 4.24 -22.93
CA GLN A 123 7.01 2.91 -22.32
C GLN A 123 8.24 2.71 -21.43
N ALA A 124 9.44 3.04 -21.93
CA ALA A 124 10.69 2.93 -21.19
C ALA A 124 10.73 3.82 -19.93
N PRO A 125 10.39 5.13 -19.98
CA PRO A 125 10.37 5.96 -18.78
C PRO A 125 9.30 5.53 -17.77
N ALA A 126 8.13 5.04 -18.22
CA ALA A 126 7.10 4.52 -17.32
C ALA A 126 7.60 3.30 -16.54
N LEU A 127 8.31 2.39 -17.21
CA LEU A 127 8.87 1.18 -16.58
C LEU A 127 9.97 1.53 -15.57
N LEU A 128 10.84 2.50 -15.88
CA LEU A 128 11.87 2.99 -14.96
C LEU A 128 11.26 3.66 -13.72
N LEU A 129 10.21 4.48 -13.89
CA LEU A 129 9.50 5.12 -12.78
C LEU A 129 8.85 4.08 -11.87
N THR A 130 8.26 3.04 -12.47
CA THR A 130 7.65 1.93 -11.73
C THR A 130 8.70 1.19 -10.91
N ALA A 131 9.80 0.77 -11.53
CA ALA A 131 10.89 0.07 -10.84
C ALA A 131 11.49 0.93 -9.71
N THR A 132 11.67 2.23 -9.94
CA THR A 132 12.18 3.17 -8.93
C THR A 132 11.20 3.33 -7.77
N GLY A 133 9.91 3.51 -8.06
CA GLY A 133 8.87 3.60 -7.04
C GLY A 133 8.82 2.35 -6.18
N LEU A 134 8.99 1.19 -6.80
CA LEU A 134 8.97 -0.08 -6.09
C LEU A 134 10.22 -0.28 -5.21
N ALA A 135 11.39 0.11 -5.71
CA ALA A 135 12.63 0.11 -4.92
C ALA A 135 12.52 1.03 -3.70
N LEU A 136 11.92 2.21 -3.86
CA LEU A 136 11.65 3.14 -2.76
C LEU A 136 10.65 2.55 -1.74
N ALA A 137 9.59 1.90 -2.21
CA ALA A 137 8.63 1.23 -1.34
C ALA A 137 9.29 0.14 -0.48
N ARG A 138 10.14 -0.69 -1.09
CA ARG A 138 10.90 -1.73 -0.38
C ARG A 138 11.90 -1.14 0.62
N ALA A 139 12.60 -0.07 0.25
CA ALA A 139 13.50 0.64 1.16
C ALA A 139 12.74 1.20 2.38
N ALA A 140 11.54 1.73 2.17
CA ALA A 140 10.68 2.22 3.26
C ALA A 140 10.19 1.07 4.16
N GLN A 141 9.81 -0.08 3.59
CA GLN A 141 9.41 -1.26 4.37
C GLN A 141 10.58 -1.79 5.22
N LEU A 142 11.78 -1.91 4.64
CA LEU A 142 12.99 -2.28 5.37
C LEU A 142 13.29 -1.30 6.51
N LYS A 143 13.13 0.01 6.26
CA LYS A 143 13.28 1.04 7.31
C LYS A 143 12.29 0.82 8.46
N LYS A 144 11.02 0.53 8.16
CA LYS A 144 9.98 0.25 9.17
C LYS A 144 10.30 -1.02 9.97
N ALA A 145 10.67 -2.10 9.29
CA ALA A 145 11.03 -3.37 9.95
C ALA A 145 12.23 -3.21 10.89
N ALA A 146 13.30 -2.57 10.43
CA ALA A 146 14.46 -2.25 11.25
C ALA A 146 14.09 -1.36 12.46
N GLY A 147 13.19 -0.40 12.27
CA GLY A 147 12.67 0.44 13.35
C GLY A 147 11.88 -0.34 14.40
N SER A 148 11.05 -1.30 13.98
CA SER A 148 10.30 -2.17 14.90
C SER A 148 11.23 -3.03 15.74
N ILE A 149 12.27 -3.63 15.12
CA ILE A 149 13.31 -4.39 15.83
C ILE A 149 14.01 -3.50 16.87
N ALA A 150 14.41 -2.28 16.48
CA ALA A 150 15.06 -1.35 17.39
C ALA A 150 14.19 -0.99 18.59
N GLN A 151 12.89 -0.74 18.38
CA GLN A 151 11.94 -0.49 19.47
C GLN A 151 11.70 -1.72 20.35
N GLY A 152 11.65 -2.92 19.76
CA GLY A 152 11.55 -4.18 20.50
C GLY A 152 12.74 -4.38 21.44
N ILE A 153 13.97 -4.19 20.92
CA ILE A 153 15.20 -4.25 21.72
C ILE A 153 15.18 -3.19 22.83
N ALA A 154 14.76 -1.96 22.53
CA ALA A 154 14.67 -0.90 23.53
C ALA A 154 13.65 -1.23 24.64
N LYS A 155 12.49 -1.78 24.29
CA LYS A 155 11.48 -2.22 25.26
C LYS A 155 11.96 -3.41 26.10
N ALA A 156 12.68 -4.37 25.50
CA ALA A 156 13.27 -5.49 26.23
C ALA A 156 14.30 -4.98 27.25
N ALA A 157 15.19 -4.08 26.85
CA ALA A 157 16.18 -3.45 27.73
C ALA A 157 15.58 -2.59 28.86
N GLN A 158 14.33 -2.13 28.73
CA GLN A 158 13.63 -1.44 29.82
C GLN A 158 13.08 -2.40 30.87
N LYS A 159 12.71 -3.63 30.48
CA LYS A 159 12.05 -4.60 31.35
C LYS A 159 13.02 -5.62 31.96
N ASP A 160 14.15 -5.86 31.31
CA ASP A 160 15.14 -6.85 31.69
C ASP A 160 16.51 -6.19 31.89
N GLU A 161 16.91 -6.09 33.16
CA GLU A 161 18.16 -5.48 33.59
C GLU A 161 19.39 -6.29 33.18
N GLU A 162 19.27 -7.63 33.19
CA GLU A 162 20.35 -8.52 32.76
C GLU A 162 20.62 -8.32 31.27
N PHE A 163 19.55 -8.34 30.47
CA PHE A 163 19.62 -8.04 29.04
C PHE A 163 20.24 -6.66 28.77
N ARG A 164 19.81 -5.62 29.51
CA ARG A 164 20.38 -4.27 29.39
C ARG A 164 21.89 -4.25 29.64
N SER A 165 22.34 -4.93 30.69
CA SER A 165 23.75 -4.97 31.08
C SER A 165 24.62 -5.72 30.05
N VAL A 166 24.13 -6.84 29.52
CA VAL A 166 24.81 -7.64 28.49
C VAL A 166 24.86 -6.86 27.18
N PHE A 167 23.74 -6.25 26.78
CA PHE A 167 23.67 -5.44 25.57
C PHE A 167 24.61 -4.24 25.63
N ALA A 168 24.71 -3.56 26.78
CA ALA A 168 25.65 -2.46 26.99
C ALA A 168 27.11 -2.91 26.88
N ARG A 169 27.44 -4.09 27.42
CA ARG A 169 28.79 -4.67 27.37
C ARG A 169 29.25 -5.00 25.95
N HIS A 170 28.31 -5.37 25.07
CA HIS A 170 28.58 -5.74 23.68
C HIS A 170 28.15 -4.69 22.65
N ALA A 171 27.83 -3.47 23.08
CA ALA A 171 27.28 -2.42 22.22
C ALA A 171 28.19 -2.10 21.03
N ASP A 172 29.51 -2.12 21.21
CA ASP A 172 30.47 -1.87 20.14
C ASP A 172 30.51 -2.99 19.09
N THR A 173 30.29 -4.24 19.51
CA THR A 173 30.13 -5.39 18.59
C THR A 173 28.86 -5.25 17.76
N PHE A 174 27.74 -4.86 18.38
CA PHE A 174 26.50 -4.60 17.64
C PHE A 174 26.65 -3.41 16.69
N ARG A 175 27.36 -2.35 17.09
CA ARG A 175 27.61 -1.18 16.25
C ARG A 175 28.61 -1.44 15.14
N SER A 176 29.54 -2.37 15.27
CA SER A 176 30.53 -2.64 14.23
C SER A 176 29.91 -3.37 13.03
N VAL A 177 28.92 -4.25 13.27
CA VAL A 177 28.21 -4.98 12.20
C VAL A 177 27.08 -4.17 11.55
N GLN A 178 26.59 -3.12 12.22
CA GLN A 178 25.53 -2.27 11.68
C GLN A 178 26.04 -1.36 10.56
N THR A 179 25.32 -1.35 9.45
CA THR A 179 25.54 -0.38 8.37
C THR A 179 25.26 1.05 8.86
N PRO A 180 25.82 2.08 8.21
CA PRO A 180 25.52 3.48 8.53
C PRO A 180 24.01 3.83 8.47
N ALA A 181 23.24 3.13 7.64
CA ALA A 181 21.79 3.29 7.56
C ALA A 181 21.09 2.66 8.78
N ALA A 182 21.48 1.46 9.19
CA ALA A 182 20.93 0.79 10.37
C ALA A 182 21.17 1.62 11.64
N LYS A 183 22.37 2.18 11.81
CA LYS A 183 22.70 3.10 12.93
C LYS A 183 21.75 4.28 13.01
N ARG A 184 21.50 4.94 11.87
CA ARG A 184 20.56 6.07 11.78
C ARG A 184 19.15 5.69 12.19
N ILE A 185 18.66 4.54 11.76
CA ILE A 185 17.30 4.06 12.10
C ILE A 185 17.18 3.78 13.60
N VAL A 186 18.17 3.13 14.19
CA VAL A 186 18.20 2.86 15.63
C VAL A 186 18.22 4.17 16.41
N ASP A 187 19.09 5.11 16.04
CA ASP A 187 19.18 6.41 16.70
C ASP A 187 17.86 7.20 16.59
N GLU A 188 17.23 7.24 15.42
CA GLU A 188 15.93 7.90 15.17
C GLU A 188 14.79 7.32 16.01
N LYS A 189 14.78 5.99 16.23
CA LYS A 189 13.68 5.30 16.92
C LYS A 189 13.88 5.15 18.42
N VAL A 190 15.12 5.19 18.90
CA VAL A 190 15.46 4.99 20.32
C VAL A 190 15.69 6.33 21.04
N ARG A 191 16.22 7.36 20.37
CA ARG A 191 16.44 8.67 20.98
C ARG A 191 15.28 9.60 20.61
N SER A 192 14.42 9.92 21.58
CA SER A 192 13.28 10.83 21.42
C SER A 192 13.65 12.31 21.23
N GLN A 193 14.95 12.64 21.14
CA GLN A 193 15.42 14.00 20.91
C GLN A 193 15.62 14.24 19.42
N PHE A 194 14.93 15.25 18.88
CA PHE A 194 15.05 15.73 17.52
C PHE A 194 16.51 16.16 17.24
N MET A 195 17.34 15.26 16.70
CA MET A 195 18.71 15.57 16.30
C MET A 195 18.74 16.01 14.84
N LEU A 196 18.72 17.33 14.63
CA LEU A 196 19.06 17.96 13.37
C LEU A 196 20.58 17.78 13.16
N ARG A 197 20.97 16.81 12.32
CA ARG A 197 22.37 16.65 11.90
C ARG A 197 22.50 17.01 10.43
N LEU A 198 23.15 18.15 10.18
CA LEU A 198 23.52 18.62 8.84
C LEU A 198 24.48 17.60 8.18
N PRO A 199 24.32 17.32 6.88
CA PRO A 199 25.29 16.50 6.16
C PRO A 199 26.63 17.24 6.08
N LEU A 200 27.71 16.57 6.49
CA LEU A 200 29.08 16.90 6.09
C LEU A 200 29.43 16.09 4.84
#